data_AF-G2WSI6-F1
#
_entry.id   AF-G2WSI6-F1
#
_cell.length_a   1.000
_cell.length_b   1.000
_cell.length_c   1.000
_cell.angle_alpha   90.00
_cell.angle_beta   90.00
_cell.angle_gamma   90.00
#
_symmetry.space_group_name_H-M   'P 1'
#
loop_
_entity.id
_entity.type
_entity.pdbx_description
1 polymer ?
#
loop_
_entity_poly.entity_id
_entity_poly.type
_entity_poly.pdbx_seq_one_letter_code
_entity_poly.pdbx_strand_id
1 'polypeptide(L)'
;MVMSIGYNPFYKNTVRSAEVHVLHPFAADFYDAHMRLLLLGFVREEKDYKSLEALVEDIRFDCDVARESLRRSAWCPPREDVLRSGEGAEARLGDGEGTLDVSWLLRALE
;
A
#
# COMPACT_ATOMS: atom_id res chain seq x y z
N MET A 1 -1.56 0.57 -1.92
CA MET A 1 -1.00 1.29 -0.76
C MET A 1 0.32 1.92 -1.19
N VAL A 2 0.83 2.88 -0.42
CA VAL A 2 2.25 3.29 -0.44
C VAL A 2 2.82 3.08 0.95
N MET A 3 4.12 2.81 1.05
CA MET A 3 4.79 2.52 2.32
C MET A 3 6.09 3.30 2.42
N SER A 4 6.28 4.02 3.52
CA SER A 4 7.55 4.62 3.89
C SER A 4 8.32 3.66 4.79
N ILE A 5 9.60 3.44 4.47
CA ILE A 5 10.52 2.66 5.29
C ILE A 5 11.72 3.56 5.58
N GLY A 6 11.82 4.02 6.83
CA GLY A 6 12.83 5.00 7.23
C GLY A 6 13.41 4.68 8.60
N TYR A 7 14.32 5.53 9.08
CA TYR A 7 14.76 5.49 10.48
C TYR A 7 13.99 6.52 11.28
N ASN A 8 13.57 6.19 12.49
CA ASN A 8 12.95 7.16 13.37
C ASN A 8 14.05 7.91 14.16
N PRO A 9 14.31 9.20 13.87
CA PRO A 9 15.41 9.93 14.48
C PRO A 9 15.14 10.32 15.95
N PHE A 10 13.88 10.27 16.41
CA PHE A 10 13.51 10.72 17.76
C PHE A 10 13.92 9.76 18.88
N TYR A 11 14.12 8.47 18.59
CA TYR A 11 14.34 7.46 19.64
C TYR A 11 15.79 7.00 19.78
N LYS A 12 16.77 7.57 19.05
CA LYS A 12 18.17 7.09 18.99
C LYS A 12 18.30 5.58 18.70
N ASN A 13 17.24 4.95 18.18
CA ASN A 13 17.20 3.51 17.94
C ASN A 13 17.62 3.22 16.50
N THR A 14 18.42 2.16 16.34
CA THR A 14 18.92 1.61 15.07
C THR A 14 17.85 0.88 14.25
N VAL A 15 16.57 1.00 14.64
CA VAL A 15 15.46 0.19 14.11
C VAL A 15 14.67 1.00 13.10
N ARG A 16 14.42 0.41 11.94
CA ARG A 16 13.64 1.03 10.86
C ARG A 16 12.15 1.06 11.24
N SER A 17 11.48 2.17 10.94
CA SER A 17 10.02 2.26 10.94
C SER A 17 9.46 1.84 9.58
N ALA A 18 8.21 1.41 9.61
CA ALA A 18 7.44 0.92 8.47
C ALA A 18 6.03 1.53 8.58
N GLU A 19 5.72 2.50 7.73
CA GLU A 19 4.47 3.26 7.78
C GLU A 19 3.72 3.12 6.47
N VAL A 20 2.44 2.72 6.53
CA VAL A 20 1.64 2.40 5.35
C VAL A 20 0.49 3.37 5.21
N HIS A 21 0.34 3.93 4.02
CA HIS A 21 -0.85 4.64 3.60
C HIS A 21 -1.67 3.77 2.63
N VAL A 22 -2.81 3.28 3.11
CA VAL A 22 -3.74 2.49 2.29
C VAL A 22 -4.51 3.45 1.38
N LEU A 23 -4.57 3.14 0.08
CA LEU A 23 -5.24 3.98 -0.93
C LEU A 23 -6.75 3.71 -0.97
N HIS A 24 -7.37 3.64 0.21
CA HIS A 24 -8.79 3.41 0.42
C HIS A 24 -9.25 4.23 1.63
N PRO A 25 -10.34 5.01 1.52
CA PRO A 25 -10.90 5.71 2.66
C PRO A 25 -11.63 4.71 3.57
N PHE A 26 -11.25 4.65 4.84
CA PHE A 26 -11.96 3.87 5.86
C PHE A 26 -12.91 4.77 6.65
N ALA A 27 -14.02 4.19 7.13
CA ALA A 27 -14.99 4.90 7.96
C ALA A 27 -14.57 5.00 9.44
N ALA A 28 -13.62 4.17 9.87
CA ALA A 28 -13.10 4.11 11.22
C ALA A 28 -11.65 3.61 11.23
N ASP A 29 -10.95 3.86 12.33
CA ASP A 29 -9.61 3.33 12.58
C ASP A 29 -9.64 1.81 12.83
N PHE A 30 -8.52 1.15 12.58
CA PHE A 30 -8.35 -0.31 12.70
C PHE A 30 -7.09 -0.68 13.50
N TYR A 31 -6.85 0.03 14.60
CA TYR A 31 -5.78 -0.33 15.54
C TYR A 31 -5.89 -1.80 15.98
N ASP A 32 -4.73 -2.42 16.24
CA ASP A 32 -4.57 -3.84 16.60
C ASP A 32 -5.02 -4.85 15.53
N ALA A 33 -5.54 -4.41 14.38
CA ALA A 33 -5.85 -5.29 13.27
C ALA A 33 -4.58 -5.85 12.62
N HIS A 34 -4.59 -7.15 12.31
CA HIS A 34 -3.53 -7.76 11.52
C HIS A 34 -3.56 -7.25 10.08
N MET A 35 -2.45 -6.65 9.64
CA MET A 35 -2.27 -6.20 8.26
C MET A 35 -1.27 -7.08 7.54
N ARG A 36 -1.62 -7.49 6.31
CA ARG A 36 -0.71 -8.19 5.40
C ARG A 36 -0.34 -7.28 4.25
N LEU A 37 0.93 -7.24 3.90
CA LEU A 37 1.49 -6.31 2.92
C LEU A 37 2.33 -7.07 1.90
N LEU A 38 2.19 -6.71 0.63
CA LEU A 38 3.04 -7.16 -0.45
C LEU A 38 3.68 -5.94 -1.11
N LEU A 39 5.02 -5.85 -0.99
CA LEU A 39 5.82 -4.80 -1.59
C LEU A 39 6.18 -5.22 -3.02
N LEU A 40 5.70 -4.48 -4.01
CA LEU A 40 5.87 -4.82 -5.44
C LEU A 40 6.87 -3.93 -6.18
N GLY A 41 7.18 -2.75 -5.64
CA GLY A 41 8.05 -1.80 -6.31
C GLY A 41 8.58 -0.73 -5.37
N PHE A 42 9.66 -0.11 -5.81
CA PHE A 42 10.29 1.04 -5.17
C PHE A 42 9.93 2.31 -5.96
N VAL A 43 9.46 3.34 -5.26
CA VAL A 43 9.08 4.61 -5.90
C VAL A 43 10.28 5.57 -5.94
N ARG A 44 10.89 5.85 -4.78
CA ARG A 44 12.02 6.78 -4.64
C ARG A 44 12.67 6.69 -3.26
N GLU A 45 13.86 7.28 -3.14
CA GLU A 45 14.53 7.49 -1.86
C GLU A 45 13.83 8.58 -1.02
N GLU A 46 14.14 8.60 0.28
CA GLU A 46 13.72 9.67 1.20
C GLU A 46 14.32 11.01 0.76
N LYS A 47 13.57 12.10 0.92
CA LYS A 47 13.98 13.44 0.52
C LYS A 47 13.80 14.40 1.69
N ASP A 48 14.69 15.38 1.76
CA ASP A 48 14.51 16.54 2.62
C ASP A 48 13.58 17.56 1.96
N TYR A 49 12.60 18.06 2.71
CA TYR A 49 11.63 19.03 2.23
C TYR A 49 11.84 20.39 2.87
N LYS A 50 11.76 21.45 2.04
CA LYS A 50 11.86 22.84 2.49
C LYS A 50 10.54 23.43 2.97
N SER A 51 9.41 22.76 2.71
CA SER A 51 8.08 23.15 3.18
C SER A 51 7.15 21.93 3.31
N LEU A 52 6.07 22.10 4.07
CA LEU A 52 5.04 21.08 4.23
C LEU A 52 4.30 20.81 2.91
N GLU A 53 4.07 21.86 2.12
CA GLU A 53 3.39 21.77 0.83
C GLU A 53 4.16 20.87 -0.14
N ALA A 54 5.49 21.01 -0.20
CA ALA A 54 6.34 20.19 -1.04
C ALA A 54 6.33 18.71 -0.61
N LEU A 55 6.29 18.45 0.71
CA LEU A 55 6.14 17.09 1.24
C LEU A 55 4.79 16.48 0.84
N VAL A 56 3.71 17.24 1.01
CA VAL A 56 2.35 16.78 0.67
C VAL A 56 2.23 16.52 -0.84
N GLU A 57 2.81 17.39 -1.68
CA GLU A 57 2.82 17.23 -3.14
C GLU A 57 3.53 15.94 -3.56
N ASP A 58 4.72 15.68 -3.04
CA ASP A 58 5.46 14.45 -3.35
C ASP A 58 4.73 13.20 -2.86
N ILE A 59 4.11 13.22 -1.66
CA ILE A 59 3.31 12.09 -1.17
C ILE A 59 2.12 11.81 -2.08
N ARG A 60 1.44 12.85 -2.57
CA ARG A 60 0.33 12.70 -3.53
C ARG A 60 0.83 12.10 -4.84
N PHE A 61 1.96 12.58 -5.34
CA PHE A 61 2.60 12.04 -6.53
C PHE A 61 2.96 10.55 -6.35
N ASP A 62 3.55 10.17 -5.21
CA ASP A 62 3.87 8.77 -4.89
C ASP A 62 2.60 7.89 -4.90
N CYS A 63 1.48 8.40 -4.39
CA CYS A 63 0.19 7.72 -4.45
C CYS A 63 -0.29 7.50 -5.89
N ASP A 64 -0.15 8.50 -6.76
CA ASP A 64 -0.55 8.41 -8.17
C ASP A 64 0.34 7.45 -8.96
N VAL A 65 1.65 7.49 -8.72
CA VAL A 65 2.60 6.50 -9.27
C VAL A 65 2.21 5.09 -8.86
N ALA A 66 1.86 4.87 -7.59
CA ALA A 66 1.43 3.56 -7.11
C ALA A 66 0.12 3.12 -7.77
N ARG A 67 -0.89 4.01 -7.86
CA ARG A 67 -2.16 3.70 -8.54
C ARG A 67 -1.93 3.27 -9.98
N GLU A 68 -1.16 4.03 -10.74
CA GLU A 68 -0.91 3.74 -12.15
C GLU A 68 -0.06 2.47 -12.32
N SER A 69 0.97 2.32 -11.49
CA SER A 69 1.85 1.14 -11.50
C SER A 69 1.09 -0.16 -11.23
N LEU A 70 0.12 -0.15 -10.32
CA LEU A 70 -0.68 -1.31 -9.92
C LEU A 70 -1.79 -1.65 -10.93
N ARG A 71 -2.07 -0.80 -11.93
CA ARG A 71 -3.01 -1.11 -13.02
C ARG A 71 -2.46 -2.11 -14.04
N ARG A 72 -1.13 -2.29 -14.09
CA ARG A 72 -0.49 -3.24 -15.02
C ARG A 72 -0.88 -4.67 -14.65
N SER A 73 -1.22 -5.49 -15.65
CA SER A 73 -1.70 -6.87 -15.45
C SER A 73 -0.81 -7.70 -14.54
N ALA A 74 0.51 -7.65 -14.74
CA ALA A 74 1.48 -8.39 -13.91
C ALA A 74 1.58 -7.92 -12.45
N TRP A 75 1.01 -6.77 -12.10
CA TRP A 75 1.07 -6.15 -10.77
C TRP A 75 -0.30 -6.13 -10.08
N CYS A 76 -1.36 -6.47 -10.82
CA CYS A 76 -2.72 -6.56 -10.33
C CYS A 76 -3.07 -8.03 -10.08
N PRO A 77 -3.65 -8.39 -8.92
CA PRO A 77 -4.20 -9.73 -8.72
C PRO A 77 -5.43 -10.00 -9.59
N PRO A 78 -5.76 -11.28 -9.83
CA PRO A 78 -7.06 -11.67 -10.37
C PRO A 78 -8.22 -11.15 -9.52
N ARG A 79 -9.36 -10.85 -10.13
CA ARG A 79 -10.51 -10.21 -9.47
C ARG A 79 -11.08 -11.06 -8.33
N GLU A 80 -11.08 -12.39 -8.48
CA GLU A 80 -11.56 -13.33 -7.48
C GLU A 80 -10.75 -13.31 -6.17
N ASP A 81 -9.49 -12.88 -6.20
CA ASP A 81 -8.62 -12.82 -5.03
C ASP A 81 -8.77 -11.49 -4.28
N VAL A 82 -9.27 -10.43 -4.94
CA VAL A 82 -9.48 -9.10 -4.36
C VAL A 82 -10.72 -9.05 -3.44
N LEU A 83 -11.75 -9.86 -3.71
CA LEU A 83 -13.07 -9.78 -3.06
C LEU A 83 -13.27 -10.74 -1.88
N ARG A 84 -12.26 -11.53 -1.50
CA ARG A 84 -12.39 -12.57 -0.45
C ARG A 84 -12.44 -12.04 0.99
N SER A 85 -12.47 -10.73 1.21
CA SER A 85 -12.64 -10.13 2.54
C SER A 85 -13.79 -9.11 2.57
N GLY A 86 -15.01 -9.59 2.81
CA GLY A 86 -16.17 -8.80 3.25
C GLY A 86 -17.29 -8.66 2.22
N GLU A 87 -18.51 -9.07 2.59
CA GLU A 87 -19.73 -8.82 1.83
C GLU A 87 -19.93 -7.31 1.63
N GLY A 88 -20.06 -6.85 0.38
CA GLY A 88 -20.55 -5.51 0.05
C GLY A 88 -19.55 -4.48 -0.51
N ALA A 89 -18.27 -4.81 -0.70
CA ALA A 89 -17.32 -3.87 -1.30
C ALA A 89 -17.29 -4.02 -2.85
N GLU A 90 -17.99 -3.14 -3.58
CA GLU A 90 -17.73 -2.93 -5.01
C GLU A 90 -16.38 -2.22 -5.21
N ALA A 91 -15.28 -2.94 -5.00
CA ALA A 91 -13.96 -2.46 -5.40
C ALA A 91 -13.79 -2.70 -6.91
N ARG A 92 -13.93 -1.64 -7.72
CA ARG A 92 -13.49 -1.68 -9.12
C ARG A 92 -11.97 -1.56 -9.17
N LEU A 93 -11.29 -2.67 -8.84
CA LEU A 93 -9.87 -2.87 -9.12
C LEU A 93 -9.76 -3.74 -10.38
N GLY A 94 -9.38 -3.11 -11.49
CA GLY A 94 -8.97 -3.76 -12.73
C GLY A 94 -10.11 -4.40 -13.54
N ASP A 95 -9.96 -4.33 -14.86
CA ASP A 95 -10.93 -4.80 -15.85
C ASP A 95 -10.92 -6.34 -16.02
N GLY A 96 -10.43 -7.09 -15.02
CA GLY A 96 -10.44 -8.56 -15.00
C GLY A 96 -9.20 -9.26 -15.57
N GLU A 97 -8.10 -8.55 -15.84
CA GLU A 97 -6.89 -9.13 -16.49
C GLU A 97 -5.64 -9.21 -15.59
N GLY A 98 -5.78 -9.10 -14.27
CA GLY A 98 -4.65 -9.22 -13.33
C GLY A 98 -4.08 -10.64 -13.30
N THR A 99 -2.74 -10.79 -13.28
CA THR A 99 -2.04 -12.09 -13.29
C THR A 99 -1.14 -12.33 -12.08
N LEU A 100 -1.11 -11.40 -11.11
CA LEU A 100 -0.30 -11.53 -9.92
C LEU A 100 -0.90 -12.55 -8.95
N ASP A 101 -0.25 -13.71 -8.77
CA ASP A 101 -0.66 -14.69 -7.77
C ASP A 101 -0.41 -14.17 -6.35
N VAL A 102 -1.51 -13.95 -5.62
CA VAL A 102 -1.51 -13.54 -4.20
C VAL A 102 -2.17 -14.58 -3.30
N SER A 103 -2.45 -15.78 -3.80
CA SER A 103 -3.20 -16.81 -3.07
C SER A 103 -2.53 -17.19 -1.74
N TRP A 104 -1.19 -17.19 -1.71
CA TRP A 104 -0.39 -17.44 -0.50
C TRP A 104 -0.51 -16.33 0.55
N LEU A 105 -0.71 -15.07 0.12
CA LEU A 105 -0.85 -13.92 1.01
C LEU A 105 -2.21 -13.92 1.72
N LEU A 106 -3.22 -14.62 1.18
CA LEU A 106 -4.59 -14.63 1.70
C LEU A 106 -4.92 -15.83 2.61
N ARG A 107 -4.03 -16.83 2.73
CA ARG A 107 -4.28 -18.04 3.55
C ARG A 107 -4.32 -17.70 5.04
N ALA A 108 -5.12 -18.40 5.86
CA ALA A 108 -5.06 -18.21 7.31
C ALA A 108 -3.61 -18.38 7.85
N LEU A 109 -3.24 -17.60 8.87
CA LEU A 109 -2.01 -17.89 9.61
C LEU A 109 -2.30 -19.16 10.41
N GLU A 110 -1.54 -20.22 10.18
CA GLU A 110 -1.57 -21.44 11.00
C GLU A 110 -1.04 -21.20 12.41
#